data_AF-C9MUU6-F1
#
_entry.id   AF-C9MUU6-F1
#
_cell.length_a   1.000
_cell.length_b   1.000
_cell.length_c   1.000
_cell.angle_alpha   90.00
_cell.angle_beta   90.00
_cell.angle_gamma   90.00
#
_symmetry.space_group_name_H-M   'P 1'
#
loop_
_entity.id
_entity.type
_entity.pdbx_description
1 polymer ?
#
loop_
_entity_poly.entity_id
_entity_poly.type
_entity_poly.pdbx_seq_one_letter_code
_entity_poly.pdbx_strand_id
1 'polypeptide(L)'
;MKTASEKNFSDFDSVIQVLEKENKNDKLFGKLTGNWIESLKIWKSKADNLENYYQSGDYKKDNFAKGKTLNSEYLESIKQRKEKYRELNKIFIFKLKYLLKKTAVFYADQQYGNNTPIGDLFKESLLIDIFYYKLYDWNEIYNTEEAFEVPVEEKDREKYLQDLKKIQSEIKKLSDTMENKEYEFINSKAIIDKEIYLLAKKENKSNLELINQIMSDMENKKYTDINPIGILLMKRNQEIEQVIRKQLARSR
;
A
#
# COMPACT_ATOMS: atom_id res chain seq x y z
N MET A 1 -3.30 17.11 28.40
CA MET A 1 -3.36 16.08 27.33
C MET A 1 -3.20 16.81 26.02
N LYS A 2 -2.05 16.64 25.36
CA LYS A 2 -1.79 17.18 24.02
C LYS A 2 -2.58 16.32 23.03
N THR A 3 -3.42 16.94 22.20
CA THR A 3 -4.22 16.25 21.18
C THR A 3 -3.29 15.62 20.13
N ALA A 4 -3.73 14.53 19.51
CA ALA A 4 -2.99 13.82 18.46
C ALA A 4 -2.59 14.73 17.26
N SER A 5 -3.17 15.92 17.15
CA SER A 5 -2.73 17.00 16.24
C SER A 5 -1.31 17.52 16.51
N GLU A 6 -0.71 17.21 17.66
CA GLU A 6 0.66 17.61 18.01
C GLU A 6 1.74 16.56 17.63
N LYS A 7 1.40 15.48 16.92
CA LYS A 7 2.42 14.67 16.21
C LYS A 7 2.90 15.43 14.96
N ASN A 8 3.57 16.53 15.23
CA ASN A 8 4.68 17.14 14.52
C ASN A 8 4.62 17.19 12.98
N PHE A 9 4.14 18.33 12.46
CA PHE A 9 4.51 18.85 11.14
C PHE A 9 6.04 18.97 10.92
N SER A 10 6.87 18.89 11.98
CA SER A 10 8.34 18.84 11.87
C SER A 10 8.83 17.56 11.21
N ASP A 11 8.13 16.44 11.39
CA ASP A 11 8.47 15.17 10.74
C ASP A 11 8.08 15.25 9.26
N PHE A 12 7.01 15.98 8.91
CA PHE A 12 6.58 16.14 7.52
C PHE A 12 7.61 16.86 6.65
N ASP A 13 8.25 17.93 7.13
CA ASP A 13 9.31 18.61 6.36
C ASP A 13 10.52 17.70 6.15
N SER A 14 10.86 16.89 7.14
CA SER A 14 11.92 15.89 7.00
C SER A 14 11.55 14.80 5.98
N VAL A 15 10.29 14.36 5.95
CA VAL A 15 9.77 13.41 4.96
C VAL A 15 9.84 14.00 3.55
N ILE A 16 9.43 15.26 3.36
CA ILE A 16 9.53 15.96 2.07
C ILE A 16 10.98 16.07 1.62
N GLN A 17 11.91 16.44 2.50
CA GLN A 17 13.34 16.54 2.16
C GLN A 17 13.94 15.19 1.75
N VAL A 18 13.57 14.10 2.42
CA VAL A 18 13.99 12.74 2.04
C VAL A 18 13.44 12.39 0.66
N LEU A 19 12.14 12.60 0.43
CA LEU A 19 11.50 12.34 -0.86
C LEU A 19 12.15 13.15 -1.99
N GLU A 20 12.43 14.44 -1.79
CA GLU A 20 13.11 15.29 -2.76
C GLU A 20 14.54 14.85 -3.06
N LYS A 21 15.27 14.38 -2.05
CA LYS A 21 16.64 13.86 -2.21
C LYS A 21 16.63 12.58 -3.05
N GLU A 22 15.69 11.67 -2.79
CA GLU A 22 15.50 10.45 -3.58
C GLU A 22 15.03 10.75 -5.01
N ASN A 23 14.22 11.80 -5.18
CA ASN A 23 13.67 12.24 -6.47
C ASN A 23 14.73 12.71 -7.49
N LYS A 24 15.92 13.13 -7.03
CA LYS A 24 16.97 13.71 -7.91
C LYS A 24 17.67 12.69 -8.83
N ASN A 25 17.46 11.39 -8.61
CA ASN A 25 18.29 10.35 -9.23
C ASN A 25 17.71 9.72 -10.52
N ASP A 26 16.47 10.04 -10.90
CA ASP A 26 15.82 9.46 -12.10
C ASP A 26 14.89 10.50 -12.76
N LYS A 27 14.97 10.68 -14.10
CA LYS A 27 14.20 11.72 -14.83
C LYS A 27 12.71 11.44 -14.93
N LEU A 28 12.31 10.17 -15.08
CA LEU A 28 10.89 9.80 -15.27
C LEU A 28 10.20 9.68 -13.92
N PHE A 29 10.87 9.04 -12.95
CA PHE A 29 10.44 9.01 -11.56
C PHE A 29 10.41 10.43 -10.99
N GLY A 30 11.50 11.16 -11.15
CA GLY A 30 11.68 12.59 -10.86
C GLY A 30 10.44 13.45 -11.08
N LYS A 31 9.87 13.32 -12.28
CA LYS A 31 8.71 14.11 -12.71
C LYS A 31 7.42 13.67 -12.03
N LEU A 32 7.20 12.36 -11.86
CA LEU A 32 5.96 11.82 -11.29
C LEU A 32 5.90 11.99 -9.77
N THR A 33 6.98 11.65 -9.07
CA THR A 33 7.10 11.90 -7.63
C THR A 33 7.18 13.39 -7.34
N GLY A 34 7.79 14.20 -8.23
CA GLY A 34 7.80 15.66 -8.11
C GLY A 34 6.40 16.29 -8.08
N ASN A 35 5.50 15.86 -8.96
CA ASN A 35 4.12 16.36 -8.98
C ASN A 35 3.34 16.06 -7.69
N TRP A 36 3.58 14.89 -7.08
CA TRP A 36 2.97 14.52 -5.81
C TRP A 36 3.64 15.21 -4.61
N ILE A 37 4.96 15.40 -4.62
CA ILE A 37 5.67 16.20 -3.61
C ILE A 37 5.16 17.64 -3.62
N GLU A 38 4.91 18.23 -4.79
CA GLU A 38 4.37 19.58 -4.90
C GLU A 38 2.94 19.67 -4.33
N SER A 39 2.08 18.68 -4.59
CA SER A 39 0.74 18.66 -4.02
C SER A 39 0.75 18.51 -2.49
N LEU A 40 1.73 17.78 -1.93
CA LEU A 40 1.96 17.70 -0.48
C LEU A 40 2.33 19.06 0.13
N LYS A 41 3.19 19.84 -0.54
CA LYS A 41 3.56 21.20 -0.09
C LYS A 41 2.38 22.15 -0.12
N ILE A 42 1.59 22.11 -1.20
CA ILE A 42 0.36 22.91 -1.33
C ILE A 42 -0.59 22.57 -0.18
N TRP A 43 -0.86 21.28 0.05
CA TRP A 43 -1.72 20.83 1.15
C TRP A 43 -1.23 21.35 2.51
N LYS A 44 0.07 21.19 2.81
CA LYS A 44 0.65 21.68 4.07
C LYS A 44 0.46 23.19 4.22
N SER A 45 0.77 23.97 3.19
CA SER A 45 0.55 25.42 3.23
C SER A 45 -0.91 25.80 3.49
N LYS A 46 -1.87 25.06 2.92
CA LYS A 46 -3.31 25.30 3.19
C LYS A 46 -3.69 24.90 4.61
N ALA A 47 -3.16 23.81 5.14
CA ALA A 47 -3.35 23.40 6.53
C ALA A 47 -2.81 24.45 7.51
N ASP A 48 -1.56 24.89 7.32
CA ASP A 48 -0.90 25.90 8.15
C ASP A 48 -1.67 27.23 8.14
N ASN A 49 -2.15 27.67 6.98
CA ASN A 49 -2.96 28.89 6.87
C ASN A 49 -4.29 28.80 7.63
N LEU A 50 -4.96 27.64 7.55
CA LEU A 50 -6.22 27.40 8.27
C LEU A 50 -5.98 27.35 9.78
N GLU A 51 -4.94 26.63 10.22
CA GLU A 51 -4.54 26.54 11.62
C GLU A 51 -4.20 27.92 12.20
N ASN A 52 -3.34 28.68 11.51
CA ASN A 52 -2.94 30.02 11.92
C ASN A 52 -4.14 30.96 12.07
N TYR A 53 -5.13 30.89 11.16
CA TYR A 53 -6.34 31.70 11.23
C TYR A 53 -7.19 31.44 12.49
N TYR A 54 -7.28 30.17 12.92
CA TYR A 54 -7.99 29.83 14.15
C TYR A 54 -7.17 30.14 15.39
N GLN A 55 -5.85 29.90 15.37
CA GLN A 55 -4.96 30.18 16.50
C GLN A 55 -4.79 31.69 16.76
N SER A 56 -4.76 32.52 15.71
CA SER A 56 -4.65 33.98 15.85
C SER A 56 -5.92 34.64 16.39
N GLY A 57 -7.05 33.93 16.40
CA GLY A 57 -8.36 34.47 16.76
C GLY A 57 -8.99 35.36 15.68
N ASP A 58 -8.43 35.40 14.47
CA ASP A 58 -8.92 36.26 13.38
C ASP A 58 -10.36 35.94 12.97
N TYR A 59 -10.81 34.70 13.19
CA TYR A 59 -12.19 34.28 12.96
C TYR A 59 -13.23 35.11 13.72
N LYS A 60 -12.84 35.73 14.84
CA LYS A 60 -13.71 36.63 15.62
C LYS A 60 -13.90 37.98 14.93
N LYS A 61 -12.91 38.43 14.16
CA LYS A 61 -12.89 39.75 13.50
C LYS A 61 -13.76 39.78 12.25
N ASP A 62 -13.87 38.64 11.56
CA ASP A 62 -14.59 38.53 10.28
C ASP A 62 -15.78 37.56 10.35
N ASN A 63 -16.17 37.13 11.55
CA ASN A 63 -17.25 36.19 11.80
C ASN A 63 -17.15 34.95 10.88
N PHE A 64 -15.98 34.33 10.85
CA PHE A 64 -15.67 33.11 10.08
C PHE A 64 -15.69 33.27 8.55
N ALA A 65 -15.77 34.48 8.00
CA ALA A 65 -15.85 34.69 6.56
C ALA A 65 -14.61 34.13 5.82
N LYS A 66 -13.40 34.51 6.25
CA LYS A 66 -12.14 33.98 5.69
C LYS A 66 -11.99 32.49 5.97
N GLY A 67 -12.47 32.01 7.13
CA GLY A 67 -12.47 30.60 7.49
C GLY A 67 -13.18 29.71 6.47
N LYS A 68 -14.32 30.15 5.92
CA LYS A 68 -15.03 29.41 4.86
C LYS A 68 -14.17 29.23 3.60
N THR A 69 -13.50 30.29 3.18
CA THR A 69 -12.60 30.28 2.02
C THR A 69 -11.41 29.36 2.26
N LEU A 70 -10.71 29.54 3.39
CA LEU A 70 -9.56 28.71 3.77
C LEU A 70 -9.93 27.23 3.88
N ASN A 71 -11.10 26.91 4.45
CA ASN A 71 -11.57 25.53 4.53
C ASN A 71 -11.85 24.93 3.16
N SER A 72 -12.42 25.72 2.24
CA SER A 72 -12.68 25.28 0.85
C SER A 72 -11.36 25.00 0.11
N GLU A 73 -10.38 25.89 0.24
CA GLU A 73 -9.04 25.71 -0.32
C GLU A 73 -8.31 24.49 0.26
N TYR A 74 -8.43 24.29 1.58
CA TYR A 74 -7.87 23.12 2.26
C TYR A 74 -8.47 21.82 1.73
N LEU A 75 -9.81 21.72 1.65
CA LEU A 75 -10.49 20.53 1.12
C LEU A 75 -10.12 20.25 -0.33
N GLU A 76 -9.98 21.29 -1.15
CA GLU A 76 -9.56 21.14 -2.55
C GLU A 76 -8.11 20.64 -2.65
N SER A 77 -7.21 21.13 -1.78
CA SER A 77 -5.82 20.63 -1.72
C SER A 77 -5.72 19.15 -1.36
N ILE A 78 -6.60 18.63 -0.48
CA ILE A 78 -6.67 17.20 -0.17
C ILE A 78 -7.04 16.40 -1.42
N LYS A 79 -8.05 16.85 -2.18
CA LYS A 79 -8.48 16.15 -3.40
C LYS A 79 -7.35 16.10 -4.43
N GLN A 80 -6.68 17.22 -4.66
CA GLN A 80 -5.54 17.31 -5.59
C GLN A 80 -4.38 16.40 -5.14
N ARG A 81 -4.05 16.40 -3.84
CA ARG A 81 -3.03 15.51 -3.27
C ARG A 81 -3.35 14.04 -3.55
N LYS A 82 -4.57 13.61 -3.24
CA LYS A 82 -5.05 12.23 -3.47
C LYS A 82 -5.05 11.86 -4.95
N GLU A 83 -5.46 12.76 -5.84
CA GLU A 83 -5.43 12.52 -7.29
C GLU A 83 -4.00 12.30 -7.80
N LYS A 84 -3.05 13.15 -7.40
CA LYS A 84 -1.63 12.98 -7.77
C LYS A 84 -1.01 11.72 -7.20
N TYR A 85 -1.39 11.36 -5.98
CA TYR A 85 -0.98 10.07 -5.42
C TYR A 85 -1.54 8.89 -6.23
N ARG A 86 -2.81 8.92 -6.64
CA ARG A 86 -3.41 7.87 -7.48
C ARG A 86 -2.72 7.75 -8.84
N GLU A 87 -2.37 8.87 -9.48
CA GLU A 87 -1.58 8.87 -10.72
C GLU A 87 -0.22 8.19 -10.50
N LEU A 88 0.48 8.55 -9.43
CA LEU A 88 1.77 7.97 -9.05
C LEU A 88 1.65 6.46 -8.77
N ASN A 89 0.67 6.05 -7.96
CA ASN A 89 0.40 4.65 -7.65
C ASN A 89 0.08 3.85 -8.92
N LYS A 90 -0.78 4.34 -9.82
CA LYS A 90 -1.06 3.63 -11.06
C LYS A 90 0.18 3.39 -11.92
N ILE A 91 1.16 4.30 -11.90
CA ILE A 91 2.37 4.16 -12.71
C ILE A 91 3.42 3.30 -11.98
N PHE A 92 3.78 3.68 -10.76
CA PHE A 92 4.87 3.02 -10.05
C PHE A 92 4.51 1.61 -9.60
N ILE A 93 3.31 1.48 -9.06
CA ILE A 93 2.87 0.28 -8.36
C ILE A 93 2.29 -0.71 -9.38
N PHE A 94 1.35 -0.28 -10.23
CA PHE A 94 0.67 -1.19 -11.15
C PHE A 94 1.45 -1.51 -12.43
N LYS A 95 2.34 -0.62 -12.91
CA LYS A 95 3.14 -0.91 -14.10
C LYS A 95 4.53 -1.40 -13.74
N LEU A 96 5.27 -0.67 -12.90
CA LEU A 96 6.68 -1.00 -12.67
C LEU A 96 6.86 -2.19 -11.73
N LYS A 97 6.30 -2.15 -10.51
CA LYS A 97 6.43 -3.24 -9.54
C LYS A 97 5.77 -4.54 -10.03
N TYR A 98 4.58 -4.44 -10.61
CA TYR A 98 3.93 -5.59 -11.25
C TYR A 98 4.81 -6.21 -12.34
N LEU A 99 5.37 -5.40 -13.25
CA LEU A 99 6.22 -5.92 -14.31
C LEU A 99 7.49 -6.59 -13.75
N LEU A 100 8.17 -5.94 -12.80
CA LEU A 100 9.36 -6.50 -12.15
C LEU A 100 9.06 -7.83 -11.45
N LYS A 101 7.95 -7.92 -10.71
CA LYS A 101 7.56 -9.13 -10.00
C LYS A 101 7.08 -10.23 -10.95
N LYS A 102 6.31 -9.88 -11.98
CA LYS A 102 5.92 -10.81 -13.05
C LYS A 102 7.14 -11.37 -13.77
N THR A 103 8.12 -10.54 -14.07
CA THR A 103 9.39 -10.97 -14.65
C THR A 103 10.17 -11.87 -13.70
N ALA A 104 10.21 -11.56 -12.40
CA ALA A 104 10.85 -12.42 -11.39
C ALA A 104 10.16 -13.80 -11.31
N VAL A 105 8.83 -13.84 -11.30
CA VAL A 105 8.04 -15.08 -11.38
C VAL A 105 8.36 -15.85 -12.66
N PHE A 106 8.39 -15.18 -13.82
CA PHE A 106 8.73 -15.81 -15.09
C PHE A 106 10.13 -16.43 -15.08
N TYR A 107 11.14 -15.71 -14.57
CA TYR A 107 12.49 -16.25 -14.46
C TYR A 107 12.58 -17.39 -13.45
N ALA A 108 11.83 -17.34 -12.36
CA ALA A 108 11.75 -18.46 -11.41
C ALA A 108 11.14 -19.69 -12.08
N ASP A 109 10.03 -19.54 -12.81
CA ASP A 109 9.38 -20.62 -13.56
C ASP A 109 10.32 -21.20 -14.64
N GLN A 110 11.12 -20.38 -15.33
CA GLN A 110 12.12 -20.84 -16.31
C GLN A 110 13.29 -21.58 -15.66
N GLN A 111 13.82 -21.06 -14.56
CA GLN A 111 15.02 -21.60 -13.92
C GLN A 111 14.72 -22.87 -13.11
N TYR A 112 13.54 -22.95 -12.52
CA TYR A 112 13.20 -23.98 -11.53
C TYR A 112 12.04 -24.88 -11.96
N GLY A 113 11.27 -24.49 -12.98
CA GLY A 113 10.07 -25.18 -13.42
C GLY A 113 8.78 -24.60 -12.80
N ASN A 114 7.66 -24.84 -13.47
CA ASN A 114 6.33 -24.48 -12.97
C ASN A 114 5.95 -25.34 -11.75
N ASN A 115 5.13 -24.77 -10.86
CA ASN A 115 4.61 -25.41 -9.65
C ASN A 115 5.69 -25.83 -8.63
N THR A 116 6.75 -25.03 -8.53
CA THR A 116 7.77 -25.19 -7.50
C THR A 116 7.42 -24.39 -6.25
N PRO A 117 7.91 -24.79 -5.06
CA PRO A 117 7.69 -24.05 -3.83
C PRO A 117 8.08 -22.57 -3.96
N ILE A 118 9.15 -22.29 -4.70
CA ILE A 118 9.64 -20.93 -4.88
C ILE A 118 8.82 -20.10 -5.86
N GLY A 119 8.40 -20.71 -6.98
CA GLY A 119 7.52 -20.05 -7.93
C GLY A 119 6.17 -19.69 -7.28
N ASP A 120 5.62 -20.60 -6.48
CA ASP A 120 4.34 -20.40 -5.81
C ASP A 120 4.43 -19.33 -4.71
N LEU A 121 5.51 -19.30 -3.91
CA LEU A 121 5.74 -18.21 -2.95
C LEU A 121 5.87 -16.83 -3.60
N PHE A 122 6.56 -16.72 -4.75
CA PHE A 122 6.64 -15.45 -5.48
C PHE A 122 5.30 -15.04 -6.11
N LYS A 123 4.53 -16.01 -6.62
CA LYS A 123 3.18 -15.77 -7.15
C LYS A 123 2.25 -15.28 -6.05
N GLU A 124 2.30 -15.89 -4.87
CA GLU A 124 1.49 -15.48 -3.72
C GLU A 124 1.86 -14.06 -3.26
N SER A 125 3.15 -13.78 -3.11
CA SER A 125 3.62 -12.44 -2.77
C SER A 125 3.13 -11.40 -3.77
N LEU A 126 3.24 -11.67 -5.08
CA LEU A 126 2.73 -10.80 -6.14
C LEU A 126 1.20 -10.60 -6.06
N LEU A 127 0.44 -11.65 -5.75
CA LEU A 127 -1.01 -11.51 -5.59
C LEU A 127 -1.38 -10.67 -4.36
N ILE A 128 -0.66 -10.82 -3.24
CA ILE A 128 -0.81 -9.94 -2.06
C ILE A 128 -0.48 -8.50 -2.44
N ASP A 129 0.55 -8.28 -3.25
CA ASP A 129 0.85 -6.95 -3.78
C ASP A 129 -0.32 -6.35 -4.56
N ILE A 130 -0.84 -7.11 -5.52
CA ILE A 130 -1.99 -6.70 -6.34
C ILE A 130 -3.21 -6.42 -5.47
N PHE A 131 -3.45 -7.22 -4.43
CA PHE A 131 -4.55 -7.01 -3.48
C PHE A 131 -4.44 -5.65 -2.80
N TYR A 132 -3.29 -5.34 -2.18
CA TYR A 132 -3.17 -4.08 -1.47
C TYR A 132 -3.13 -2.89 -2.44
N TYR A 133 -2.54 -3.03 -3.63
CA TYR A 133 -2.60 -1.96 -4.64
C TYR A 133 -4.02 -1.62 -5.04
N LYS A 134 -4.85 -2.65 -5.23
CA LYS A 134 -6.27 -2.48 -5.47
C LYS A 134 -6.94 -1.81 -4.26
N LEU A 135 -6.65 -2.27 -3.04
CA LEU A 135 -7.20 -1.73 -1.79
C LEU A 135 -6.95 -0.22 -1.63
N TYR A 136 -5.84 0.28 -2.17
CA TYR A 136 -5.46 1.68 -2.11
C TYR A 136 -5.62 2.41 -3.45
N ASP A 137 -6.49 1.92 -4.35
CA ASP A 137 -6.89 2.65 -5.57
C ASP A 137 -7.47 4.04 -5.23
N TRP A 138 -8.07 4.18 -4.05
CA TRP A 138 -8.75 5.39 -3.58
C TRP A 138 -8.05 6.09 -2.41
N ASN A 139 -7.04 5.48 -1.79
CA ASN A 139 -6.44 5.89 -0.52
C ASN A 139 -4.92 6.03 -0.59
N GLU A 140 -4.35 6.81 0.32
CA GLU A 140 -2.89 6.94 0.47
C GLU A 140 -2.35 5.88 1.45
N ILE A 141 -1.32 5.13 1.05
CA ILE A 141 -0.83 3.94 1.79
C ILE A 141 -0.07 4.29 3.08
N TYR A 142 0.41 5.52 3.25
CA TYR A 142 1.37 5.87 4.33
C TYR A 142 0.74 6.57 5.54
N ASN A 143 -0.57 6.82 5.55
CA ASN A 143 -1.23 7.51 6.66
C ASN A 143 -2.19 6.58 7.42
N THR A 144 -1.75 6.06 8.57
CA THR A 144 -2.56 5.20 9.44
C THR A 144 -3.75 5.92 10.07
N GLU A 145 -3.68 7.25 10.19
CA GLU A 145 -4.65 8.05 10.94
C GLU A 145 -5.72 8.69 10.04
N GLU A 146 -5.53 8.67 8.71
CA GLU A 146 -6.55 9.13 7.77
C GLU A 146 -7.72 8.16 7.70
N ALA A 147 -8.93 8.70 7.52
CA ALA A 147 -10.12 7.90 7.29
C ALA A 147 -10.00 7.15 5.96
N PHE A 148 -10.30 5.86 5.96
CA PHE A 148 -10.28 5.05 4.75
C PHE A 148 -11.51 5.35 3.88
N GLU A 149 -11.26 5.77 2.64
CA GLU A 149 -12.27 6.15 1.66
C GLU A 149 -12.61 5.00 0.71
N VAL A 150 -13.85 4.99 0.25
CA VAL A 150 -14.36 4.05 -0.76
C VAL A 150 -15.19 4.82 -1.79
N PRO A 151 -15.41 4.28 -3.01
CA PRO A 151 -16.29 4.91 -3.98
C PRO A 151 -17.66 5.27 -3.39
N VAL A 152 -18.11 6.48 -3.70
CA VAL A 152 -19.41 7.00 -3.23
C VAL A 152 -20.55 6.33 -4.00
N GLU A 153 -20.39 6.16 -5.32
CA GLU A 153 -21.38 5.48 -6.16
C GLU A 153 -21.41 3.98 -5.86
N GLU A 154 -22.60 3.45 -5.56
CA GLU A 154 -22.76 2.04 -5.15
C GLU A 154 -22.26 1.06 -6.22
N LYS A 155 -22.55 1.33 -7.50
CA LYS A 155 -22.04 0.50 -8.63
C LYS A 155 -20.51 0.40 -8.65
N ASP A 156 -19.82 1.49 -8.30
CA ASP A 156 -18.37 1.56 -8.32
C ASP A 156 -17.80 0.88 -7.07
N ARG A 157 -18.50 0.98 -5.94
CA ARG A 157 -18.19 0.26 -4.70
C ARG A 157 -18.36 -1.26 -4.87
N GLU A 158 -19.45 -1.70 -5.49
CA GLU A 158 -19.71 -3.12 -5.77
C GLU A 158 -18.62 -3.69 -6.68
N LYS A 159 -18.31 -3.00 -7.78
CA LYS A 159 -17.22 -3.39 -8.69
C LYS A 159 -15.88 -3.45 -7.97
N TYR A 160 -15.59 -2.42 -7.15
CA TYR A 160 -14.37 -2.36 -6.35
C TYR A 160 -14.23 -3.55 -5.40
N LEU A 161 -15.30 -3.91 -4.69
CA LEU A 161 -15.34 -5.06 -3.80
C LEU A 161 -15.23 -6.39 -4.55
N GLN A 162 -15.88 -6.52 -5.72
CA GLN A 162 -15.78 -7.72 -6.57
C GLN A 162 -14.35 -7.95 -7.07
N ASP A 163 -13.65 -6.89 -7.48
CA ASP A 163 -12.24 -6.97 -7.89
C ASP A 163 -11.36 -7.47 -6.73
N LEU A 164 -11.54 -6.92 -5.52
CA LEU A 164 -10.81 -7.36 -4.33
C LEU A 164 -11.09 -8.83 -3.98
N LYS A 165 -12.37 -9.25 -4.01
CA LYS A 165 -12.78 -10.65 -3.78
C LYS A 165 -12.12 -11.61 -4.76
N LYS A 166 -12.04 -11.22 -6.04
CA LYS A 166 -11.39 -12.03 -7.06
C LYS A 166 -9.92 -12.25 -6.71
N ILE A 167 -9.20 -11.20 -6.34
CA ILE A 167 -7.78 -11.31 -5.94
C ILE A 167 -7.62 -12.18 -4.68
N GLN A 168 -8.43 -11.92 -3.64
CA GLN A 168 -8.46 -12.73 -2.41
C GLN A 168 -8.67 -14.23 -2.73
N SER A 169 -9.59 -14.55 -3.64
CA SER A 169 -9.87 -15.94 -4.02
C SER A 169 -8.68 -16.63 -4.69
N GLU A 170 -7.91 -15.90 -5.52
CA GLU A 170 -6.71 -16.43 -6.16
C GLU A 170 -5.57 -16.64 -5.15
N ILE A 171 -5.41 -15.73 -4.18
CA ILE A 171 -4.46 -15.90 -3.06
C ILE A 171 -4.82 -17.17 -2.28
N LYS A 172 -6.10 -17.33 -1.91
CA LYS A 172 -6.57 -18.50 -1.17
C LYS A 172 -6.30 -19.80 -1.93
N LYS A 173 -6.66 -19.88 -3.22
CA LYS A 173 -6.41 -21.07 -4.05
C LYS A 173 -4.94 -21.46 -4.08
N LEU A 174 -4.04 -20.47 -4.17
CA LEU A 174 -2.61 -20.71 -4.20
C LEU A 174 -2.10 -21.20 -2.83
N SER A 175 -2.53 -20.56 -1.74
CA SER A 175 -2.25 -21.01 -0.37
C SER A 175 -2.70 -22.46 -0.14
N ASP A 176 -3.95 -22.79 -0.51
CA ASP A 176 -4.50 -24.15 -0.41
C ASP A 176 -3.68 -25.16 -1.24
N THR A 177 -3.23 -24.76 -2.43
CA THR A 177 -2.38 -25.59 -3.30
C THR A 177 -1.03 -25.90 -2.65
N MET A 178 -0.38 -24.88 -2.07
CA MET A 178 0.90 -25.06 -1.37
C MET A 178 0.75 -25.89 -0.08
N GLU A 179 -0.41 -25.82 0.58
CA GLU A 179 -0.71 -26.66 1.73
C GLU A 179 -0.87 -28.13 1.33
N ASN A 180 -1.59 -28.41 0.25
CA ASN A 180 -1.78 -29.77 -0.25
C ASN A 180 -0.48 -30.42 -0.78
N LYS A 181 0.44 -29.61 -1.31
CA LYS A 181 1.74 -30.07 -1.84
C LYS A 181 2.87 -30.04 -0.82
N GLU A 182 2.61 -29.70 0.44
CA GLU A 182 3.65 -29.46 1.44
C GLU A 182 4.64 -30.64 1.55
N TYR A 183 4.13 -31.87 1.63
CA TYR A 183 4.99 -33.06 1.73
C TYR A 183 5.89 -33.24 0.52
N GLU A 184 5.37 -33.01 -0.69
CA GLU A 184 6.13 -33.08 -1.94
C GLU A 184 7.21 -31.99 -1.96
N PHE A 185 6.85 -30.77 -1.55
CA PHE A 185 7.74 -29.62 -1.54
C PHE A 185 8.89 -29.77 -0.53
N ILE A 186 8.59 -30.21 0.69
CA ILE A 186 9.57 -30.41 1.75
C ILE A 186 10.56 -31.54 1.43
N ASN A 187 10.11 -32.58 0.73
CA ASN A 187 10.93 -33.74 0.41
C ASN A 187 11.54 -33.70 -0.99
N SER A 188 11.20 -32.68 -1.80
CA SER A 188 11.88 -32.40 -3.05
C SER A 188 13.32 -31.93 -2.79
N LYS A 189 14.21 -32.03 -3.80
CA LYS A 189 15.45 -31.24 -3.82
C LYS A 189 15.09 -29.77 -4.03
N ALA A 190 14.45 -29.17 -3.04
CA ALA A 190 13.96 -27.81 -3.09
C ALA A 190 15.14 -26.84 -3.21
N ILE A 191 14.99 -25.81 -4.04
CA ILE A 191 15.97 -24.71 -4.14
C ILE A 191 15.95 -23.83 -2.88
N ILE A 192 14.84 -23.83 -2.14
CA ILE A 192 14.70 -23.08 -0.90
C ILE A 192 14.90 -24.00 0.30
N ASP A 193 15.56 -23.45 1.33
CA ASP A 193 15.66 -24.11 2.62
C ASP A 193 14.27 -24.44 3.20
N LYS A 194 14.12 -25.64 3.74
CA LYS A 194 12.86 -26.16 4.28
C LYS A 194 12.28 -25.27 5.38
N GLU A 195 13.12 -24.81 6.31
CA GLU A 195 12.68 -23.98 7.43
C GLU A 195 12.16 -22.64 6.92
N ILE A 196 12.82 -22.09 5.90
CA ILE A 196 12.41 -20.83 5.29
C ILE A 196 11.12 -20.97 4.50
N TYR A 197 10.94 -22.08 3.77
CA TYR A 197 9.67 -22.37 3.12
C TYR A 197 8.52 -22.45 4.13
N LEU A 198 8.71 -23.20 5.22
CA LEU A 198 7.71 -23.34 6.28
C LEU A 198 7.41 -22.00 6.97
N LEU A 199 8.42 -21.17 7.22
CA LEU A 199 8.26 -19.83 7.78
C LEU A 199 7.49 -18.92 6.82
N ALA A 200 7.88 -18.86 5.54
CA ALA A 200 7.20 -18.04 4.54
C ALA A 200 5.73 -18.46 4.39
N LYS A 201 5.45 -19.78 4.35
CA LYS A 201 4.09 -20.31 4.31
C LYS A 201 3.28 -19.88 5.54
N LYS A 202 3.83 -20.01 6.75
CA LYS A 202 3.15 -19.60 7.98
C LYS A 202 2.81 -18.11 7.96
N GLU A 203 3.76 -17.27 7.56
CA GLU A 203 3.55 -15.82 7.45
C GLU A 203 2.50 -15.47 6.37
N ASN A 204 2.51 -16.17 5.23
CA ASN A 204 1.50 -15.97 4.19
C ASN A 204 0.10 -16.40 4.62
N LYS A 205 -0.03 -17.48 5.42
CA LYS A 205 -1.31 -17.85 6.04
C LYS A 205 -1.84 -16.74 6.94
N SER A 206 -0.99 -16.12 7.76
CA SER A 206 -1.38 -14.95 8.54
C SER A 206 -1.70 -13.72 7.66
N ASN A 207 -1.01 -13.53 6.54
CA ASN A 207 -1.37 -12.47 5.58
C ASN A 207 -2.78 -12.70 5.00
N LEU A 208 -3.15 -13.94 4.69
CA LEU A 208 -4.50 -14.29 4.25
C LEU A 208 -5.56 -14.00 5.31
N GLU A 209 -5.26 -14.22 6.59
CA GLU A 209 -6.14 -13.83 7.70
C GLU A 209 -6.39 -12.32 7.75
N LEU A 210 -5.33 -11.51 7.60
CA LEU A 210 -5.45 -10.05 7.52
C LEU A 210 -6.27 -9.61 6.30
N ILE A 211 -6.08 -10.26 5.15
CA ILE A 211 -6.88 -10.01 3.94
C ILE A 211 -8.36 -10.34 4.19
N ASN A 212 -8.66 -11.47 4.82
CA ASN A 212 -10.02 -11.86 5.15
C ASN A 212 -10.68 -10.86 6.11
N GLN A 213 -9.92 -10.34 7.08
CA GLN A 213 -10.39 -9.28 7.97
C GLN A 213 -10.72 -8.00 7.20
N ILE A 214 -9.81 -7.50 6.36
CA ILE A 214 -10.04 -6.33 5.50
C ILE A 214 -11.30 -6.53 4.66
N MET A 215 -11.48 -7.70 4.06
CA MET A 215 -12.65 -7.98 3.22
C MET A 215 -13.95 -7.98 4.01
N SER A 216 -13.96 -8.59 5.20
CA SER A 216 -15.13 -8.57 6.08
C SER A 216 -15.47 -7.16 6.54
N ASP A 217 -14.46 -6.36 6.88
CA ASP A 217 -14.61 -4.96 7.28
C ASP A 217 -15.18 -4.12 6.12
N MET A 218 -14.67 -4.33 4.90
CA MET A 218 -15.17 -3.69 3.68
C MET A 218 -16.64 -4.00 3.39
N GLU A 219 -17.03 -5.27 3.50
CA GLU A 219 -18.42 -5.73 3.33
C GLU A 219 -19.37 -5.15 4.38
N ASN A 220 -18.91 -5.09 5.63
CA ASN A 220 -19.69 -4.59 6.75
C ASN A 220 -19.64 -3.07 6.89
N LYS A 221 -18.99 -2.36 5.94
CA LYS A 221 -18.81 -0.91 5.94
C LYS A 221 -18.12 -0.38 7.21
N LYS A 222 -17.18 -1.17 7.76
CA LYS A 222 -16.34 -0.83 8.92
C LYS A 222 -14.95 -0.45 8.40
N TYR A 223 -14.61 0.83 8.43
CA TYR A 223 -13.42 1.34 7.75
C TYR A 223 -12.31 1.83 8.70
N THR A 224 -12.49 1.68 10.01
CA THR A 224 -11.60 2.24 11.04
C THR A 224 -10.19 1.65 11.02
N ASP A 225 -10.08 0.34 10.85
CA ASP A 225 -8.82 -0.37 11.06
C ASP A 225 -8.16 -0.85 9.76
N ILE A 226 -8.77 -0.55 8.60
CA ILE A 226 -8.27 -1.01 7.29
C ILE A 226 -6.87 -0.44 7.00
N ASN A 227 -6.61 0.84 7.32
CA ASN A 227 -5.31 1.45 7.11
C ASN A 227 -4.19 0.76 7.93
N PRO A 228 -4.32 0.66 9.27
CA PRO A 228 -3.37 -0.10 10.09
C PRO A 228 -3.14 -1.54 9.60
N ILE A 229 -4.21 -2.27 9.29
CA ILE A 229 -4.13 -3.68 8.84
C ILE A 229 -3.42 -3.77 7.48
N GLY A 230 -3.78 -2.89 6.53
CA GLY A 230 -3.19 -2.86 5.20
C GLY A 230 -1.69 -2.51 5.20
N ILE A 231 -1.26 -1.60 6.08
CA ILE A 231 0.17 -1.25 6.24
C ILE A 231 0.94 -2.42 6.84
N LEU A 232 0.38 -3.11 7.83
CA LEU A 232 0.97 -4.32 8.40
C LEU A 232 1.13 -5.42 7.35
N LEU A 233 0.09 -5.68 6.56
CA LEU A 233 0.11 -6.64 5.46
C LEU A 233 1.22 -6.33 4.44
N MET A 234 1.33 -5.07 4.03
CA MET A 234 2.38 -4.63 3.10
C MET A 234 3.78 -4.89 3.65
N LYS A 235 4.02 -4.53 4.91
CA LYS A 235 5.32 -4.71 5.56
C LYS A 235 5.71 -6.18 5.65
N ARG A 236 4.79 -7.05 6.11
CA ARG A 236 5.05 -8.49 6.22
C ARG A 236 5.35 -9.12 4.87
N ASN A 237 4.57 -8.80 3.83
CA ASN A 237 4.81 -9.33 2.49
C ASN A 237 6.19 -8.93 1.94
N GLN A 238 6.62 -7.69 2.19
CA GLN A 238 7.97 -7.23 1.80
C GLN A 238 9.08 -7.97 2.55
N GLU A 239 8.91 -8.22 3.85
CA GLU A 239 9.89 -8.97 4.66
C GLU A 239 10.04 -10.41 4.15
N ILE A 240 8.92 -11.10 3.88
CA ILE A 240 8.92 -12.47 3.32
C ILE A 240 9.63 -12.49 1.97
N GLU A 241 9.30 -11.56 1.07
CA GLU A 241 9.93 -11.46 -0.24
C GLU A 241 11.45 -11.28 -0.13
N GLN A 242 11.92 -10.44 0.79
CA GLN A 242 13.36 -10.24 1.01
C GLN A 242 14.06 -11.51 1.51
N VAL A 243 13.41 -12.27 2.39
CA VAL A 243 13.95 -13.54 2.89
C VAL A 243 14.08 -14.56 1.75
N ILE A 244 13.05 -14.70 0.92
CA ILE A 244 13.07 -15.61 -0.24
C ILE A 244 14.18 -15.20 -1.22
N ARG A 245 14.28 -13.91 -1.56
CA ARG A 245 15.32 -13.38 -2.47
C ARG A 245 16.74 -13.61 -1.95
N LYS A 246 16.97 -13.40 -0.65
CA LYS A 246 18.30 -13.62 -0.04
C LYS A 246 18.74 -15.08 -0.11
N GLN A 247 17.82 -16.02 0.03
CA GLN A 247 18.13 -17.45 -0.11
C GLN A 247 18.52 -17.79 -1.54
N LEU A 248 17.78 -17.29 -2.53
CA LEU A 248 18.12 -17.49 -3.94
C LEU A 248 19.50 -16.97 -4.34
N ALA A 249 19.92 -15.85 -3.73
CA ALA A 249 21.24 -15.29 -3.99
C ALA A 249 22.37 -16.14 -3.39
N ARG A 250 22.09 -16.94 -2.34
CA ARG A 250 23.07 -17.81 -1.67
C ARG A 250 23.15 -19.20 -2.29
N SER A 251 22.10 -19.63 -3.00
CA SER A 251 22.03 -20.94 -3.66
C SER A 251 22.67 -20.95 -5.07
N ARG A 252 23.29 -19.84 -5.49
CA ARG A 252 24.03 -19.68 -6.76
C ARG A 252 25.51 -19.53 -6.46
#